data_AF-A0A6P7LZJ2-F1
#
_entry.id   AF-A0A6P7LZJ2-F1
#
_cell.length_a   1.000
_cell.length_b   1.000
_cell.length_c   1.000
_cell.angle_alpha   90.00
_cell.angle_beta   90.00
_cell.angle_gamma   90.00
#
_symmetry.space_group_name_H-M   'P 1'
#
loop_
_entity.id
_entity.type
_entity.pdbx_description
1 polymer ?
#
loop_
_entity_poly.entity_id
_entity_poly.type
_entity_poly.pdbx_seq_one_letter_code
_entity_poly.pdbx_strand_id
1 'polypeptide(L)'
;MSSYRLEKLRAHISPDNKITAMANSPSPLTTHVLNTAMGVPGSNMTLSLYRQDQSTNAWSLITTGITNNDGRCPGLITKELFTAGVYRMHFDTAQYWTGLGETSFYPYVEIVFSINDPEQKYHVPLLLSRFSYSTYRGS
;
A
#
# COMPACT_ATOMS: atom_id res chain seq x y z
N MET A 1 -41.80 -22.59 -13.27
CA MET A 1 -41.02 -21.37 -13.55
C MET A 1 -40.29 -21.56 -14.87
N SER A 2 -40.62 -20.75 -15.88
CA SER A 2 -40.38 -21.00 -17.31
C SER A 2 -38.89 -21.06 -17.70
N SER A 3 -38.55 -22.02 -18.57
CA SER A 3 -37.24 -22.25 -19.20
C SER A 3 -36.63 -21.00 -19.84
N TYR A 4 -37.47 -20.04 -20.23
CA TYR A 4 -37.08 -18.75 -20.77
C TYR A 4 -36.20 -17.90 -19.83
N ARG A 5 -36.37 -18.05 -18.51
CA ARG A 5 -35.56 -17.30 -17.52
C ARG A 5 -34.16 -17.91 -17.35
N LEU A 6 -34.01 -19.22 -17.58
CA LEU A 6 -32.74 -19.94 -17.52
C LEU A 6 -31.85 -19.68 -18.75
N GLU A 7 -32.44 -19.53 -19.93
CA GLU A 7 -31.70 -19.17 -21.14
C GLU A 7 -31.15 -17.74 -21.09
N LYS A 8 -31.91 -16.77 -20.57
CA LYS A 8 -31.41 -15.40 -20.36
C LYS A 8 -30.25 -15.33 -19.35
N LEU A 9 -30.23 -16.19 -18.33
CA LEU A 9 -29.13 -16.25 -17.37
C LEU A 9 -27.87 -16.90 -17.96
N ARG A 10 -28.01 -17.90 -18.83
CA ARG A 10 -26.87 -18.53 -19.52
C ARG A 10 -26.17 -17.59 -20.50
N ALA A 11 -26.92 -16.72 -21.19
CA ALA A 11 -26.34 -15.74 -22.10
C ALA A 11 -25.48 -14.67 -21.39
N HIS A 12 -25.63 -14.48 -20.07
CA HIS A 12 -24.80 -13.56 -19.27
C HIS A 12 -23.60 -14.24 -18.62
N ILE A 13 -23.46 -15.57 -18.77
CA ILE A 13 -22.38 -16.38 -18.20
C ILE A 13 -21.73 -17.20 -19.34
N SER A 14 -21.40 -16.53 -20.44
CA SER A 14 -20.43 -17.06 -21.40
C SER A 14 -19.12 -16.26 -21.27
N PRO A 15 -17.97 -16.94 -21.12
CA PRO A 15 -16.67 -16.31 -20.97
C PRO A 15 -16.09 -15.92 -22.33
N ASP A 16 -16.82 -15.13 -23.11
CA ASP A 16 -16.30 -14.51 -24.33
C ASP A 16 -16.20 -13.01 -24.10
N ASN A 17 -15.32 -12.66 -23.18
CA ASN A 17 -14.71 -11.35 -23.18
C ASN A 17 -13.21 -11.57 -22.94
N LYS A 18 -12.49 -11.86 -24.03
CA LYS A 18 -11.06 -11.60 -24.12
C LYS A 18 -10.86 -10.08 -24.08
N ILE A 19 -11.11 -9.49 -22.91
CA ILE A 19 -10.55 -8.20 -22.57
C ILE A 19 -9.11 -8.50 -22.19
N THR A 20 -8.22 -7.92 -22.98
CA THR A 20 -6.80 -7.75 -22.72
C THR A 20 -6.59 -7.10 -21.35
N ALA A 21 -6.61 -7.91 -20.30
CA ALA A 21 -6.16 -7.52 -18.97
C ALA A 21 -4.92 -8.37 -18.70
N MET A 22 -3.75 -7.84 -19.01
CA MET A 22 -2.59 -8.15 -18.18
C MET A 22 -2.94 -7.57 -16.80
N ALA A 23 -3.65 -8.35 -16.00
CA ALA A 23 -3.95 -8.00 -14.63
C ALA A 23 -2.60 -7.96 -13.91
N ASN A 24 -2.07 -6.76 -13.68
CA ASN A 24 -0.94 -6.57 -12.80
C ASN A 24 -1.28 -7.28 -11.49
N SER A 25 -0.51 -8.32 -11.16
CA SER A 25 -0.74 -9.08 -9.94
C SER A 25 -0.71 -8.14 -8.74
N PRO A 26 -1.58 -8.33 -7.74
CA PRO A 26 -1.64 -7.45 -6.58
C PRO A 26 -0.26 -7.39 -5.91
N SER A 27 0.16 -6.18 -5.53
CA SER A 27 1.47 -5.97 -4.91
C SER A 27 1.64 -6.87 -3.67
N PRO A 28 2.80 -7.53 -3.52
CA PRO A 28 3.08 -8.37 -2.34
C PRO A 28 3.31 -7.53 -1.07
N LEU A 29 3.60 -6.23 -1.22
CA LEU A 29 3.73 -5.27 -0.13
C LEU A 29 2.56 -4.28 -0.18
N THR A 30 1.91 -4.09 0.96
CA THR A 30 0.77 -3.18 1.09
C THR A 30 0.91 -2.32 2.33
N THR A 31 0.22 -1.18 2.34
CA THR A 31 0.11 -0.28 3.49
C THR A 31 -1.31 0.23 3.66
N HIS A 32 -1.58 0.74 4.85
CA HIS A 32 -2.80 1.45 5.19
C HIS A 32 -2.45 2.50 6.24
N VAL A 33 -2.69 3.76 5.90
CA VAL A 33 -2.51 4.89 6.80
C VAL A 33 -3.85 5.20 7.46
N LEU A 34 -3.86 5.24 8.78
CA LEU A 34 -5.03 5.59 9.59
C LEU A 34 -4.72 6.81 10.43
N ASN A 35 -5.53 7.86 10.30
CA ASN A 35 -5.52 8.99 11.21
C ASN A 35 -6.32 8.62 12.46
N THR A 36 -5.62 8.23 13.52
CA THR A 36 -6.24 7.77 14.76
C THR A 36 -6.77 8.91 15.63
N ALA A 37 -6.34 10.16 15.39
CA ALA A 37 -6.86 11.32 16.10
C ALA A 37 -8.29 11.66 15.66
N MET A 38 -8.62 11.42 14.39
CA MET A 38 -9.93 11.71 13.80
C MET A 38 -10.77 10.46 13.51
N GLY A 39 -10.18 9.26 13.60
CA GLY A 39 -10.88 8.01 13.28
C GLY A 39 -11.19 7.84 11.79
N VAL A 40 -10.33 8.37 10.91
CA VAL A 40 -10.52 8.33 9.45
C VAL A 40 -9.27 7.81 8.74
N PRO A 41 -9.37 7.35 7.48
CA PRO A 41 -8.19 7.01 6.70
C PRO A 41 -7.27 8.22 6.51
N GLY A 42 -5.96 8.00 6.56
CA GLY A 42 -4.96 9.00 6.22
C GLY A 42 -4.81 9.12 4.70
N SER A 43 -5.80 9.72 4.05
CA SER A 43 -5.82 9.96 2.61
C SER A 43 -4.87 11.07 2.18
N ASN A 44 -4.45 11.06 0.91
CA ASN A 44 -3.56 12.06 0.31
C ASN A 44 -2.20 12.22 1.03
N MET A 45 -1.71 11.17 1.71
CA MET A 45 -0.38 11.13 2.30
C MET A 45 0.62 10.64 1.25
N THR A 46 1.62 11.46 0.94
CA THR A 46 2.77 11.05 0.13
C THR A 46 3.61 10.02 0.89
N LEU A 47 4.07 9.01 0.17
CA LEU A 47 5.01 8.02 0.67
C LEU A 47 5.99 7.57 -0.40
N SER A 48 7.12 7.00 0.04
CA SER A 48 8.13 6.41 -0.83
C SER A 48 8.63 5.08 -0.30
N LEU A 49 8.86 4.12 -1.18
CA LEU A 49 9.45 2.81 -0.87
C LEU A 49 10.89 2.76 -1.35
N TYR A 50 11.79 2.33 -0.46
CA TYR A 50 13.20 2.12 -0.75
C TYR A 50 13.62 0.69 -0.43
N ARG A 51 14.69 0.23 -1.06
CA ARG A 51 15.43 -0.98 -0.70
C ARG A 51 16.88 -0.62 -0.37
N GLN A 52 17.43 -1.27 0.65
CA GLN A 52 18.82 -1.11 1.02
C GLN A 52 19.72 -2.01 0.18
N ASP A 53 20.80 -1.45 -0.35
CA ASP A 53 21.91 -2.23 -0.89
C ASP A 53 22.74 -2.81 0.26
N GLN A 54 22.90 -4.13 0.30
CA GLN A 54 23.56 -4.82 1.42
C GLN A 54 25.08 -4.58 1.48
N SER A 55 25.70 -4.22 0.36
CA SER A 55 27.16 -4.04 0.29
C SER A 55 27.59 -2.62 0.67
N THR A 56 26.76 -1.63 0.35
CA THR A 56 27.06 -0.20 0.53
C THR A 56 26.23 0.47 1.62
N ASN A 57 25.18 -0.20 2.12
CA ASN A 57 24.15 0.38 2.99
C ASN A 57 23.37 1.55 2.36
N ALA A 58 23.52 1.80 1.05
CA ALA A 58 22.81 2.85 0.35
C ALA A 58 21.33 2.50 0.16
N TRP A 59 20.46 3.51 0.13
CA TRP A 59 19.02 3.35 -0.11
C TRP A 59 18.69 3.70 -1.56
N SER A 60 18.10 2.75 -2.29
CA SER A 60 17.61 2.95 -3.65
C SER A 60 16.10 3.10 -3.65
N LEU A 61 15.60 4.18 -4.26
CA LEU A 61 14.17 4.41 -4.43
C LEU A 61 13.58 3.36 -5.38
N ILE A 62 12.48 2.73 -4.97
CA ILE A 62 11.70 1.80 -5.80
C ILE A 62 10.49 2.51 -6.38
N THR A 63 9.68 3.13 -5.52
CA THR A 63 8.38 3.72 -5.90
C THR A 63 8.05 4.91 -5.01
N THR A 64 7.40 5.92 -5.58
CA THR A 64 6.69 6.99 -4.86
C THR A 64 5.19 6.81 -5.04
N GLY A 65 4.39 7.16 -4.04
CA GLY A 65 2.94 7.05 -4.11
C GLY A 65 2.21 8.04 -3.21
N ILE A 66 0.89 8.09 -3.36
CA ILE A 66 -0.01 8.89 -2.53
C ILE A 66 -1.15 7.97 -2.09
N THR A 67 -1.50 8.00 -0.81
CA THR A 67 -2.62 7.20 -0.31
C THR A 67 -3.96 7.67 -0.89
N ASN A 68 -4.80 6.72 -1.26
CA ASN A 68 -6.14 6.97 -1.77
C ASN A 68 -7.12 7.35 -0.63
N ASN A 69 -8.41 7.50 -0.96
CA ASN A 69 -9.46 7.87 0.00
C ASN A 69 -9.67 6.85 1.13
N ASP A 70 -9.21 5.60 0.96
CA ASP A 70 -9.20 4.56 1.99
C ASP A 70 -7.84 4.46 2.68
N GLY A 71 -6.97 5.47 2.56
CA GLY A 71 -5.66 5.50 3.22
C GLY A 71 -4.67 4.46 2.69
N ARG A 72 -4.94 3.81 1.55
CA ARG A 72 -4.10 2.74 0.97
C ARG A 72 -3.30 3.25 -0.21
N CYS A 73 -2.16 2.61 -0.46
CA CYS A 73 -1.35 2.84 -1.66
C CYS A 73 -1.14 1.50 -2.38
N PRO A 74 -1.97 1.14 -3.37
CA PRO A 74 -1.77 -0.08 -4.15
C PRO A 74 -0.55 0.04 -5.06
N GLY A 75 0.01 -1.09 -5.49
CA GLY A 75 1.07 -1.12 -6.50
C GLY A 75 2.45 -0.62 -6.03
N LEU A 76 2.78 -0.75 -4.73
CA LEU A 76 4.07 -0.30 -4.18
C LEU A 76 5.28 -0.97 -4.83
N ILE A 77 5.16 -2.25 -5.16
CA ILE A 77 6.21 -3.03 -5.82
C ILE A 77 5.59 -4.20 -6.59
N THR A 78 6.23 -4.65 -7.67
CA THR A 78 5.79 -5.86 -8.38
C THR A 78 6.35 -7.11 -7.70
N LYS A 79 5.79 -8.28 -8.01
CA LYS A 79 6.24 -9.56 -7.45
C LYS A 79 7.67 -9.88 -7.86
N GLU A 80 8.05 -9.53 -9.09
CA GLU A 80 9.36 -9.80 -9.68
C GLU A 80 10.48 -8.99 -9.01
N LEU A 81 10.18 -7.75 -8.58
CA LEU A 81 11.14 -6.89 -7.89
C LEU A 81 11.19 -7.16 -6.37
N PHE A 82 10.17 -7.78 -5.81
CA PHE A 82 10.07 -8.06 -4.38
C PHE A 82 10.89 -9.28 -3.99
N THR A 83 12.13 -9.02 -3.57
CA THR A 83 13.09 -10.05 -3.14
C THR A 83 13.46 -9.86 -1.67
N ALA A 84 14.05 -10.89 -1.06
CA ALA A 84 14.55 -10.80 0.32
C ALA A 84 15.54 -9.63 0.49
N GLY A 85 15.52 -9.00 1.66
CA GLY A 85 16.35 -7.83 1.96
C GLY A 85 15.68 -6.84 2.89
N VAL A 86 16.33 -5.69 3.09
CA VAL A 86 15.83 -4.63 3.97
C VAL A 86 15.16 -3.54 3.12
N TYR A 87 13.95 -3.18 3.52
CA TYR A 87 13.14 -2.15 2.87
C TYR A 87 12.84 -1.04 3.86
N ARG A 88 12.48 0.12 3.31
CA ARG A 88 12.07 1.29 4.08
C ARG A 88 10.89 1.95 3.41
N MET A 89 9.84 2.19 4.18
CA MET A 89 8.74 3.06 3.78
C MET A 89 8.89 4.40 4.48
N HIS A 90 8.96 5.47 3.69
CA HIS A 90 8.98 6.86 4.13
C HIS A 90 7.59 7.45 3.97
N PHE A 91 7.05 8.08 5.01
CA PHE A 91 5.72 8.72 5.02
C PHE A 91 5.87 10.21 5.37
N ASP A 92 5.34 11.08 4.54
CA ASP A 92 5.46 12.55 4.69
C ASP A 92 4.44 13.10 5.70
N THR A 93 4.63 12.74 6.97
CA THR A 93 3.64 13.01 8.03
C THR A 93 3.45 14.49 8.33
N ALA A 94 4.50 15.32 8.31
CA ALA A 94 4.33 16.76 8.50
C ALA A 94 3.58 17.43 7.35
N GLN A 95 3.86 17.04 6.10
CA GLN A 95 3.11 17.55 4.95
C GLN A 95 1.63 17.16 5.04
N TYR A 96 1.35 15.92 5.42
CA TYR A 96 -0.01 15.43 5.64
C TYR A 96 -0.77 16.30 6.68
N TRP A 97 -0.18 16.51 7.87
CA TRP A 97 -0.83 17.32 8.91
C TRP A 97 -0.94 18.80 8.53
N THR A 98 0.07 19.35 7.84
CA THR A 98 0.03 20.73 7.33
C THR A 98 -1.13 20.93 6.35
N GLY A 99 -1.39 19.95 5.48
CA GLY A 99 -2.54 19.95 4.58
C GLY A 99 -3.90 19.96 5.30
N LEU A 100 -3.92 19.56 6.58
CA LEU A 100 -5.10 19.61 7.45
C LEU A 100 -5.12 20.85 8.36
N GLY A 101 -4.19 21.78 8.20
CA GLY A 101 -4.10 22.99 9.03
C GLY A 101 -3.49 22.74 10.42
N GLU A 102 -2.75 21.65 10.60
CA GLU A 102 -2.22 21.20 11.88
C GLU A 102 -0.71 20.94 11.81
N THR A 103 -0.03 20.97 12.95
CA THR A 103 1.40 20.61 13.04
C THR A 103 1.58 19.15 13.42
N SER A 104 2.59 18.50 12.84
CA SER A 104 3.09 17.18 13.28
C SER A 104 4.32 17.34 14.17
N PHE A 105 4.43 16.55 15.24
CA PHE A 105 5.69 16.42 15.97
C PHE A 105 6.76 15.70 15.13
N TYR A 106 6.32 14.80 14.25
CA TYR A 106 7.21 14.04 13.37
C TYR A 106 7.30 14.75 12.00
N PRO A 107 8.49 15.17 11.54
CA PRO A 107 8.65 15.76 10.21
C PRO A 107 8.30 14.75 9.11
N TYR A 108 8.64 13.49 9.33
CA TYR A 108 8.30 12.33 8.53
C TYR A 108 8.39 11.08 9.42
N VAL A 109 7.91 9.93 8.94
CA VAL A 109 8.10 8.63 9.60
C VAL A 109 8.73 7.66 8.61
N GLU A 110 9.81 7.00 9.02
CA GLU A 110 10.40 5.89 8.27
C GLU A 110 10.19 4.57 9.02
N ILE A 111 9.61 3.59 8.34
CA ILE A 111 9.47 2.22 8.85
C ILE A 111 10.44 1.34 8.06
N VAL A 112 11.49 0.87 8.73
CA VAL A 112 12.50 -0.04 8.18
C VAL A 112 12.18 -1.47 8.59
N PHE A 113 12.17 -2.41 7.64
CA PHE A 113 11.80 -3.80 7.89
C PHE A 113 12.53 -4.78 6.97
N SER A 114 12.69 -6.00 7.46
CA SER A 114 13.29 -7.11 6.71
C SER A 114 12.23 -7.99 6.06
N ILE A 115 12.47 -8.34 4.80
CA ILE A 115 11.73 -9.35 4.06
C ILE A 115 12.60 -10.61 4.01
N ASN A 116 12.12 -11.67 4.63
CA ASN A 116 12.80 -12.97 4.66
C ASN A 116 12.19 -13.96 3.66
N ASP A 117 10.86 -13.93 3.51
CA ASP A 117 10.12 -14.81 2.62
C ASP A 117 9.32 -13.98 1.61
N PRO A 118 9.85 -13.71 0.41
CA PRO A 118 9.17 -12.91 -0.61
C PRO A 118 7.90 -13.59 -1.17
N GLU A 119 7.62 -14.86 -0.80
CA GLU A 119 6.38 -15.53 -1.15
C GLU A 119 5.19 -15.09 -0.30
N GLN A 120 5.44 -14.55 0.88
CA GLN A 120 4.40 -14.00 1.74
C GLN A 120 3.95 -12.60 1.31
N LYS A 121 2.71 -12.28 1.67
CA LYS A 121 2.25 -10.90 1.69
C LYS A 121 2.73 -10.20 2.97
N TYR A 122 3.04 -8.92 2.80
CA TYR A 122 3.44 -8.04 3.88
C TYR A 122 2.51 -6.84 3.91
N HIS A 123 1.88 -6.63 5.06
CA HIS A 123 1.14 -5.42 5.33
C HIS A 123 1.87 -4.60 6.38
N VAL A 124 2.25 -3.37 6.05
CA VAL A 124 2.98 -2.45 6.92
C VAL A 124 2.16 -1.15 7.02
N PRO A 125 1.19 -1.07 7.95
CA PRO A 125 0.36 0.11 8.12
C PRO A 125 1.05 1.18 8.98
N LEU A 126 0.50 2.39 8.93
CA LEU A 126 0.86 3.50 9.80
C LEU A 126 -0.40 4.02 10.50
N LEU A 127 -0.46 3.86 11.82
CA LEU A 127 -1.50 4.48 12.65
C LEU A 127 -0.92 5.75 13.24
N LEU A 128 -1.54 6.90 12.99
CA LEU A 128 -0.91 8.20 13.21
C LEU A 128 -1.85 9.19 13.93
N SER A 129 -1.30 9.86 14.95
CA SER A 129 -1.78 11.14 15.48
C SER A 129 -0.69 12.21 15.30
N ARG A 130 -0.94 13.45 15.73
CA ARG A 130 0.07 14.52 15.68
C ARG A 130 1.29 14.26 16.59
N PHE A 131 1.13 13.42 17.62
CA PHE A 131 2.11 13.21 18.69
C PHE A 131 2.37 11.73 19.03
N SER A 132 1.81 10.81 18.25
CA SER A 132 2.09 9.38 18.38
C SER A 132 1.92 8.70 17.03
N TYR A 133 2.66 7.62 16.82
CA TYR A 133 2.38 6.68 15.75
C TYR A 133 2.67 5.24 16.18
N SER A 134 2.09 4.29 15.48
CA SER A 134 2.44 2.88 15.62
C SER A 134 2.37 2.16 14.27
N THR A 135 3.05 1.01 14.21
CA THR A 135 3.04 0.09 13.08
C THR A 135 3.13 -1.34 13.59
N TYR A 136 2.80 -2.29 12.73
CA TYR A 136 2.92 -3.72 12.98
C TYR A 136 3.08 -4.47 11.64
N ARG A 137 3.49 -5.73 11.67
CA ARG A 137 3.44 -6.59 10.48
C ARG A 137 2.09 -7.29 10.41
N GLY A 138 1.29 -7.00 9.40
CA GLY A 138 0.10 -7.78 9.03
C GLY A 138 0.39 -8.80 7.91
N SER A 139 -0.53 -9.74 7.74
CA SER A 139 -0.55 -10.78 6.70
C SER A 139 -1.29 -10.34 5.44
#